data_AF-A0A955M5H9-F1
#
_entry.id   AF-A0A955M5H9-F1
#
_cell.length_a   1.000
_cell.length_b   1.000
_cell.length_c   1.000
_cell.angle_alpha   90.00
_cell.angle_beta   90.00
_cell.angle_gamma   90.00
#
_symmetry.space_group_name_H-M   'P 1'
#
loop_
_entity.id
_entity.type
_entity.pdbx_description
1 polymer ?
#
loop_
_entity_poly.entity_id
_entity_poly.type
_entity_poly.pdbx_seq_one_letter_code
_entity_poly.pdbx_strand_id
1 'polypeptide(L)'
;MSKEPRQPEQAYISIPEYARRLGISRIAVYKKVKQGLIPAKKVGRNYVIPTDENRGEQSRALRKSHISIPELAQQLGISRIAVYQKVKSGQIRAEKIGRNYVIPVAAMETPQPAGPVSMPKAVKITAMMTIPELARKLGISRIAVYQQVRSGKIKARKVGRNYAIEPQQFTGKSPATVKKKAVAEDFVSLPECARVLGISRFALYQKIKKGEVKARKVGRNFVISKDERDKHRPDKNI
;
A
#
# COMPACT_ATOMS: atom_id res chain seq x y z
N MET A 1 62.91 -26.57 14.91
CA MET A 1 61.98 -25.49 15.30
C MET A 1 61.30 -24.94 14.05
N SER A 2 60.26 -25.63 13.58
CA SER A 2 59.55 -25.27 12.35
C SER A 2 58.45 -24.27 12.70
N LYS A 3 58.58 -23.02 12.25
CA LYS A 3 57.53 -22.00 12.38
C LYS A 3 56.35 -22.43 11.51
N GLU A 4 55.20 -22.65 12.13
CA GLU A 4 53.91 -22.82 11.44
C GLU A 4 53.66 -21.64 10.48
N PRO A 5 53.09 -21.89 9.28
CA PRO A 5 52.77 -20.82 8.35
C PRO A 5 51.75 -19.87 8.98
N ARG A 6 52.10 -18.57 9.07
CA ARG A 6 51.20 -17.51 9.52
C ARG A 6 49.92 -17.57 8.66
N GLN A 7 48.77 -17.78 9.30
CA GLN A 7 47.48 -17.76 8.60
C GLN A 7 47.33 -16.43 7.83
N PRO A 8 46.72 -16.45 6.63
CA PRO A 8 46.48 -15.23 5.88
C PRO A 8 45.66 -14.28 6.75
N GLU A 9 46.08 -13.02 6.83
CA GLU A 9 45.34 -11.96 7.53
C GLU A 9 43.92 -11.91 6.96
N GLN A 10 42.95 -12.52 7.66
CA GLN A 10 41.56 -12.51 7.24
C GLN A 10 41.08 -11.06 7.23
N ALA A 11 40.94 -10.49 6.04
CA ALA A 11 40.43 -9.14 5.87
C ALA A 11 38.97 -9.12 6.35
N TYR A 12 38.68 -8.31 7.37
CA TYR A 12 37.34 -8.12 7.91
C TYR A 12 36.71 -6.87 7.30
N ILE A 13 35.47 -6.98 6.80
CA ILE A 13 34.71 -5.85 6.29
C ILE A 13 33.52 -5.52 7.18
N SER A 14 33.14 -4.24 7.17
CA SER A 14 32.02 -3.75 7.96
C SER A 14 30.67 -4.14 7.33
N ILE A 15 29.60 -4.28 8.14
CA ILE A 15 28.24 -4.53 7.62
C ILE A 15 27.85 -3.56 6.51
N PRO A 16 28.05 -2.22 6.63
CA PRO A 16 27.67 -1.28 5.58
C PRO A 16 28.41 -1.52 4.27
N GLU A 17 29.68 -1.87 4.36
CA GLU A 17 30.50 -2.15 3.19
C GLU A 17 30.09 -3.47 2.53
N TYR A 18 29.87 -4.51 3.31
CA TYR A 18 29.32 -5.79 2.85
C TYR A 18 27.96 -5.61 2.16
N ALA A 19 27.11 -4.74 2.72
CA ALA A 19 25.81 -4.40 2.15
C ALA A 19 25.94 -3.72 0.77
N ARG A 20 26.90 -2.79 0.61
CA ARG A 20 27.21 -2.16 -0.68
C ARG A 20 27.69 -3.17 -1.71
N ARG A 21 28.58 -4.10 -1.34
CA ARG A 21 29.09 -5.14 -2.25
C ARG A 21 27.99 -6.08 -2.74
N LEU A 22 27.00 -6.40 -1.89
CA LEU A 22 25.88 -7.27 -2.26
C LEU A 22 24.68 -6.55 -2.89
N GLY A 23 24.62 -5.22 -2.85
CA GLY A 23 23.46 -4.45 -3.29
C GLY A 23 22.21 -4.69 -2.42
N ILE A 24 22.39 -4.99 -1.13
CA ILE A 24 21.30 -5.29 -0.18
C ILE A 24 21.28 -4.23 0.92
N SER A 25 20.12 -3.97 1.55
CA SER A 25 20.06 -3.03 2.67
C SER A 25 20.90 -3.49 3.87
N ARG A 26 21.57 -2.55 4.54
CA ARG A 26 22.33 -2.77 5.79
C ARG A 26 21.51 -3.53 6.85
N ILE A 27 20.22 -3.25 6.94
CA ILE A 27 19.28 -3.88 7.88
C ILE A 27 19.09 -5.37 7.54
N ALA A 28 18.98 -5.73 6.26
CA ALA A 28 18.83 -7.11 5.86
C ALA A 28 20.10 -7.93 6.11
N VAL A 29 21.29 -7.33 5.93
CA VAL A 29 22.56 -7.94 6.35
C VAL A 29 22.58 -8.14 7.87
N TYR A 30 22.19 -7.12 8.65
CA TYR A 30 22.11 -7.23 10.12
C TYR A 30 21.16 -8.34 10.59
N LYS A 31 19.98 -8.46 9.97
CA LYS A 31 19.03 -9.55 10.27
C LYS A 31 19.63 -10.92 9.97
N LYS A 32 20.30 -11.08 8.83
CA LYS A 32 20.95 -12.34 8.44
C LYS A 32 22.12 -12.72 9.36
N VAL A 33 22.89 -11.73 9.83
CA VAL A 33 23.94 -11.93 10.85
C VAL A 33 23.32 -12.41 12.17
N LYS A 34 22.24 -11.76 12.64
CA LYS A 34 21.55 -12.16 13.87
C LYS A 34 20.90 -13.55 13.78
N GLN A 35 20.51 -13.96 12.58
CA GLN A 35 19.98 -15.30 12.29
C GLN A 35 21.08 -16.37 12.10
N GLY A 36 22.36 -15.99 12.15
CA GLY A 36 23.48 -16.92 11.95
C GLY A 36 23.75 -17.33 10.50
N LEU A 37 23.04 -16.73 9.52
CA LEU A 37 23.20 -17.05 8.09
C LEU A 37 24.50 -16.47 7.52
N ILE A 38 24.97 -15.35 8.08
CA ILE A 38 26.25 -14.70 7.71
C ILE A 38 27.17 -14.80 8.92
N PRO A 39 28.39 -15.36 8.76
CA PRO A 39 29.33 -15.43 9.86
C PRO A 39 29.82 -14.01 10.13
N ALA A 40 29.71 -13.56 11.37
CA ALA A 40 30.20 -12.25 11.76
C ALA A 40 30.74 -12.28 13.18
N LYS A 41 31.81 -11.53 13.40
CA LYS A 41 32.41 -11.34 14.72
C LYS A 41 31.91 -10.02 15.30
N LYS A 42 31.45 -10.05 16.55
CA LYS A 42 31.06 -8.82 17.26
C LYS A 42 32.33 -8.15 17.79
N VAL A 43 32.55 -6.92 17.38
CA VAL A 43 33.66 -6.08 17.83
C VAL A 43 33.07 -4.80 18.40
N GLY A 44 33.01 -4.72 19.72
CA GLY A 44 32.34 -3.64 20.45
C GLY A 44 30.85 -3.53 20.11
N ARG A 45 30.44 -2.36 19.60
CA ARG A 45 29.05 -2.08 19.18
C ARG A 45 28.72 -2.56 17.76
N ASN A 46 29.72 -2.95 16.98
CA ASN A 46 29.57 -3.29 15.57
C ASN A 46 29.84 -4.78 15.32
N TYR A 47 29.38 -5.27 14.17
CA TYR A 47 29.78 -6.58 13.65
C TYR A 47 30.69 -6.38 12.45
N VAL A 48 31.69 -7.26 12.34
CA VAL A 48 32.59 -7.37 11.19
C VAL A 48 32.43 -8.74 10.55
N ILE A 49 32.45 -8.77 9.23
CA ILE A 49 32.20 -9.97 8.42
C ILE A 49 33.54 -10.33 7.75
N PRO A 50 34.04 -11.58 7.91
CA PRO A 50 35.23 -12.01 7.20
C PRO A 50 34.97 -12.00 5.69
N THR A 51 35.95 -11.53 4.91
CA THR A 51 35.86 -11.42 3.44
C THR A 51 36.10 -12.78 2.77
N ASP A 52 35.49 -13.85 3.27
CA ASP A 52 35.47 -15.13 2.56
C ASP A 52 34.52 -14.98 1.36
N GLU A 53 35.13 -14.67 0.21
CA GLU A 53 34.48 -14.36 -1.07
C GLU A 53 33.48 -15.45 -1.53
N ASN A 54 33.66 -16.69 -1.05
CA ASN A 54 32.96 -17.89 -1.56
C ASN A 54 31.53 -18.12 -1.01
N ARG A 55 31.02 -17.39 -0.01
CA ARG A 55 29.63 -17.60 0.49
C ARG A 55 28.55 -16.94 -0.36
N GLY A 56 28.89 -15.89 -1.11
CA GLY A 56 27.98 -15.26 -2.07
C GLY A 56 27.65 -16.16 -3.27
N GLU A 57 28.55 -17.08 -3.60
CA GLU A 57 28.41 -17.97 -4.75
C GLU A 57 27.44 -19.12 -4.52
N GLN A 58 27.40 -19.70 -3.31
CA GLN A 58 26.44 -20.76 -3.00
C GLN A 58 24.98 -20.27 -3.10
N SER A 59 24.72 -19.03 -2.70
CA SER A 59 23.39 -18.42 -2.86
C SER A 59 23.10 -17.99 -4.31
N ARG A 60 24.12 -17.76 -5.15
CA ARG A 60 23.98 -17.59 -6.61
C ARG A 60 23.78 -18.92 -7.35
N ALA A 61 24.43 -19.99 -6.91
CA ALA A 61 24.34 -21.33 -7.47
C ALA A 61 22.95 -21.96 -7.19
N LEU A 62 22.42 -21.85 -5.96
CA LEU A 62 21.03 -22.25 -5.66
C LEU A 62 19.97 -21.40 -6.38
N ARG A 63 20.29 -20.15 -6.74
CA ARG A 63 19.39 -19.29 -7.54
C ARG A 63 19.30 -19.72 -9.00
N LYS A 64 20.28 -20.45 -9.53
CA LYS A 64 20.27 -20.90 -10.93
C LYS A 64 19.33 -22.09 -11.19
N SER A 65 18.93 -22.83 -10.15
CA SER A 65 18.07 -24.01 -10.31
C SER A 65 16.57 -23.73 -10.31
N HIS A 66 16.16 -22.52 -9.90
CA HIS A 66 14.76 -22.18 -9.68
C HIS A 66 14.41 -20.79 -10.21
N ILE A 67 13.36 -20.70 -11.01
CA ILE A 67 12.84 -19.45 -11.58
C ILE A 67 11.49 -19.09 -10.97
N SER A 68 11.24 -17.79 -10.78
CA SER A 68 9.94 -17.31 -10.33
C SER A 68 8.95 -17.14 -11.50
N ILE A 69 7.65 -17.17 -11.22
CA ILE A 69 6.61 -16.94 -12.25
C ILE A 69 6.87 -15.66 -13.08
N PRO A 70 7.19 -14.49 -12.49
CA PRO A 70 7.43 -13.27 -13.27
C PRO A 70 8.67 -13.37 -14.17
N GLU A 71 9.74 -14.01 -13.71
CA GLU A 71 10.96 -14.21 -14.50
C GLU A 71 10.69 -15.18 -15.66
N LEU A 72 9.96 -16.27 -15.41
CA LEU A 72 9.54 -17.20 -16.47
C LEU A 72 8.64 -16.53 -17.50
N ALA A 73 7.75 -15.64 -17.06
CA ALA A 73 6.89 -14.87 -17.93
C ALA A 73 7.69 -13.96 -18.89
N GLN A 74 8.75 -13.33 -18.38
CA GLN A 74 9.66 -12.51 -19.19
C GLN A 74 10.43 -13.35 -20.20
N GLN A 75 10.94 -14.53 -19.80
CA GLN A 75 11.66 -15.42 -20.70
C GLN A 75 10.78 -15.99 -21.82
N LEU A 76 9.52 -16.32 -21.52
CA LEU A 76 8.58 -16.89 -22.49
C LEU A 76 7.87 -15.82 -23.33
N GLY A 77 7.97 -14.53 -22.98
CA GLY A 77 7.19 -13.47 -23.62
C GLY A 77 5.67 -13.57 -23.37
N ILE A 78 5.25 -14.24 -22.30
CA ILE A 78 3.84 -14.49 -21.97
C ILE A 78 3.45 -13.67 -20.73
N SER A 79 2.16 -13.33 -20.58
CA SER A 79 1.62 -12.75 -19.35
C SER A 79 1.92 -13.62 -18.11
N ARG A 80 2.34 -12.97 -17.01
CA ARG A 80 2.47 -13.59 -15.68
C ARG A 80 1.23 -14.40 -15.27
N ILE A 81 0.03 -13.92 -15.65
CA ILE A 81 -1.23 -14.57 -15.31
C ILE A 81 -1.38 -15.90 -16.07
N ALA A 82 -0.99 -15.93 -17.35
CA ALA A 82 -1.05 -17.15 -18.14
C ALA A 82 -0.04 -18.19 -17.64
N VAL A 83 1.18 -17.78 -17.27
CA VAL A 83 2.13 -18.68 -16.60
C VAL A 83 1.55 -19.22 -15.28
N TYR A 84 0.94 -18.36 -14.46
CA TYR A 84 0.28 -18.80 -13.23
C TYR A 84 -0.88 -19.78 -13.49
N GLN A 85 -1.67 -19.57 -14.55
CA GLN A 85 -2.74 -20.50 -14.94
C GLN A 85 -2.17 -21.85 -15.37
N LYS A 86 -1.09 -21.88 -16.15
CA LYS A 86 -0.39 -23.11 -16.56
C LYS A 86 0.18 -23.87 -15.36
N VAL A 87 0.72 -23.16 -14.37
CA VAL A 87 1.16 -23.76 -13.09
C VAL A 87 -0.04 -24.34 -12.34
N LYS A 88 -1.14 -23.58 -12.26
CA LYS A 88 -2.36 -24.01 -11.55
C LYS A 88 -3.06 -25.20 -12.23
N SER A 89 -2.97 -25.30 -13.55
CA SER A 89 -3.50 -26.42 -14.34
C SER A 89 -2.55 -27.62 -14.39
N GLY A 90 -1.39 -27.55 -13.74
CA GLY A 90 -0.40 -28.65 -13.70
C GLY A 90 0.44 -28.83 -14.97
N GLN A 91 0.31 -27.93 -15.95
CA GLN A 91 1.13 -27.98 -17.18
C GLN A 91 2.59 -27.61 -16.92
N ILE A 92 2.85 -26.77 -15.92
CA ILE A 92 4.20 -26.43 -15.48
C ILE A 92 4.35 -26.92 -14.03
N ARG A 93 5.31 -27.83 -13.82
CA ARG A 93 5.66 -28.28 -12.46
C ARG A 93 6.23 -27.10 -11.69
N ALA A 94 5.64 -26.80 -10.54
CA ALA A 94 6.11 -25.73 -9.66
C ALA A 94 5.90 -26.14 -8.20
N GLU A 95 6.85 -25.76 -7.35
CA GLU A 95 6.75 -25.93 -5.91
C GLU A 95 6.19 -24.64 -5.29
N LYS A 96 5.22 -24.78 -4.39
CA LYS A 96 4.63 -23.63 -3.69
C LYS A 96 5.41 -23.34 -2.41
N ILE A 97 6.24 -22.31 -2.44
CA ILE A 97 6.99 -21.84 -1.27
C ILE A 97 6.31 -20.57 -0.75
N GLY A 98 5.49 -20.75 0.30
CA GLY A 98 4.73 -19.68 0.93
C GLY A 98 3.67 -19.06 0.01
N ARG A 99 3.85 -17.78 -0.36
CA ARG A 99 2.97 -17.03 -1.28
C ARG A 99 3.39 -17.11 -2.74
N ASN A 100 4.57 -17.68 -3.02
CA ASN A 100 5.16 -17.72 -4.34
C ASN A 100 5.21 -19.16 -4.86
N TYR A 101 5.24 -19.29 -6.19
CA TYR A 101 5.59 -20.54 -6.85
C TYR A 101 7.00 -20.44 -7.39
N VAL A 102 7.72 -21.54 -7.26
CA VAL A 102 9.11 -21.68 -7.65
C VAL A 102 9.17 -22.81 -8.66
N ILE A 103 9.69 -22.51 -9.84
CA ILE A 103 9.64 -23.40 -11.00
C ILE A 103 11.05 -23.93 -11.22
N PRO A 104 11.30 -25.24 -11.17
CA PRO A 104 12.61 -25.79 -11.48
C PRO A 104 12.90 -25.58 -12.97
N VAL A 105 14.11 -25.10 -13.26
CA VAL A 105 14.59 -24.83 -14.63
C VAL A 105 14.57 -26.11 -15.49
N ALA A 106 14.68 -27.29 -14.90
CA ALA A 106 14.60 -28.57 -15.61
C ALA A 106 13.22 -28.91 -16.21
N ALA A 107 12.13 -28.24 -15.81
CA ALA A 107 10.79 -28.48 -16.35
C ALA A 107 10.49 -27.72 -17.66
N MET A 108 11.53 -27.25 -18.36
CA MET A 108 11.44 -26.50 -19.63
C MET A 108 11.14 -27.40 -20.84
N GLU A 109 10.15 -28.29 -20.73
CA GLU A 109 9.53 -28.85 -21.93
C GLU A 109 8.62 -27.78 -22.54
N THR A 110 9.16 -27.12 -23.56
CA THR A 110 8.52 -26.09 -24.38
C THR A 110 7.09 -26.45 -24.75
N PRO A 111 6.06 -25.81 -24.16
CA PRO A 111 4.81 -25.67 -24.85
C PRO A 111 5.03 -24.54 -25.85
N GLN A 112 5.13 -24.90 -27.13
CA GLN A 112 5.21 -23.95 -28.26
C GLN A 112 4.26 -22.76 -28.03
N PRO A 113 4.68 -21.53 -28.39
CA PRO A 113 3.82 -20.36 -28.25
C PRO A 113 2.64 -20.50 -29.21
N ALA A 114 1.54 -21.06 -28.72
CA ALA A 114 0.28 -21.14 -29.44
C ALA A 114 -0.33 -19.73 -29.54
N GLY A 115 0.19 -18.94 -30.48
CA GLY A 115 -0.34 -17.69 -31.01
C GLY A 115 -0.62 -16.57 -29.99
N PRO A 116 -0.98 -15.37 -30.48
CA PRO A 116 -1.63 -14.37 -29.65
C PRO A 116 -2.99 -14.93 -29.23
N VAL A 117 -3.07 -15.46 -28.00
CA VAL A 117 -4.32 -15.94 -27.42
C VAL A 117 -5.28 -14.75 -27.33
N SER A 118 -6.28 -14.73 -28.21
CA SER A 118 -7.33 -13.71 -28.18
C SER A 118 -7.96 -13.71 -26.79
N MET A 119 -7.99 -12.55 -26.14
CA MET A 119 -8.67 -12.31 -24.87
C MET A 119 -10.05 -13.00 -24.90
N PRO A 120 -10.43 -13.80 -23.90
CA PRO A 120 -11.82 -14.20 -23.79
C PRO A 120 -12.63 -12.92 -23.69
N LYS A 121 -13.46 -12.67 -24.71
CA LYS A 121 -14.40 -11.55 -24.77
C LYS A 121 -15.03 -11.38 -23.40
N ALA A 122 -14.96 -10.16 -22.88
CA ALA A 122 -15.68 -9.76 -21.68
C ALA A 122 -17.09 -10.34 -21.76
N VAL A 123 -17.39 -11.26 -20.84
CA VAL A 123 -18.72 -11.86 -20.71
C VAL A 123 -19.69 -10.69 -20.63
N LYS A 124 -20.61 -10.63 -21.60
CA LYS A 124 -21.69 -9.65 -21.69
C LYS A 124 -22.56 -9.75 -20.43
N ILE A 125 -22.22 -8.98 -19.39
CA ILE A 125 -23.14 -8.70 -18.27
C ILE A 125 -23.89 -7.42 -18.65
N THR A 126 -24.80 -7.52 -19.61
CA THR A 126 -25.42 -6.36 -20.28
C THR A 126 -26.41 -5.57 -19.39
N ALA A 127 -26.56 -5.89 -18.11
CA ALA A 127 -27.62 -5.26 -17.30
C ALA A 127 -27.27 -4.98 -15.83
N MET A 128 -25.98 -4.97 -15.45
CA MET A 128 -25.60 -4.67 -14.06
C MET A 128 -24.60 -3.52 -13.96
N MET A 129 -24.96 -2.52 -13.15
CA MET A 129 -24.17 -1.32 -12.86
C MET A 129 -23.29 -1.54 -11.63
N THR A 130 -22.12 -0.90 -11.58
CA THR A 130 -21.23 -0.94 -10.41
C THR A 130 -21.57 0.17 -9.40
N ILE A 131 -21.15 0.03 -8.14
CA ILE A 131 -21.33 1.08 -7.11
C ILE A 131 -20.81 2.45 -7.58
N PRO A 132 -19.60 2.58 -8.16
CA PRO A 132 -19.10 3.88 -8.64
C PRO A 132 -19.93 4.49 -9.77
N GLU A 133 -20.51 3.67 -10.63
CA GLU A 133 -21.41 4.12 -11.69
C GLU A 133 -22.73 4.61 -11.11
N LEU A 134 -23.33 3.86 -10.18
CA LEU A 134 -24.55 4.28 -9.50
C LEU A 134 -24.35 5.59 -8.71
N ALA A 135 -23.20 5.74 -8.06
CA ALA A 135 -22.82 6.96 -7.36
C ALA A 135 -22.81 8.18 -8.29
N ARG A 136 -22.25 8.04 -9.51
CA ARG A 136 -22.26 9.10 -10.53
C ARG A 136 -23.68 9.43 -11.00
N LYS A 137 -24.52 8.41 -11.21
CA LYS A 137 -25.92 8.59 -11.64
C LYS A 137 -26.78 9.29 -10.58
N LEU A 138 -26.58 8.96 -9.30
CA LEU A 138 -27.34 9.54 -8.19
C LEU A 138 -26.76 10.88 -7.69
N GLY A 139 -25.54 11.24 -8.07
CA GLY A 139 -24.84 12.41 -7.52
C GLY A 139 -24.44 12.24 -6.05
N ILE A 140 -24.27 11.01 -5.58
CA ILE A 140 -23.94 10.67 -4.18
C ILE A 140 -22.51 10.14 -4.11
N SER A 141 -21.86 10.24 -2.94
CA SER A 141 -20.56 9.61 -2.73
C SER A 141 -20.63 8.08 -2.87
N ARG A 142 -19.59 7.48 -3.47
CA ARG A 142 -19.41 6.02 -3.58
C ARG A 142 -19.60 5.31 -2.24
N ILE A 143 -19.16 5.95 -1.14
CA ILE A 143 -19.24 5.42 0.22
C ILE A 143 -20.70 5.36 0.70
N ALA A 144 -21.49 6.39 0.45
CA ALA A 144 -22.89 6.41 0.85
C ALA A 144 -23.71 5.37 0.08
N VAL A 145 -23.45 5.19 -1.22
CA VAL A 145 -24.05 4.07 -1.99
C VAL A 145 -23.62 2.72 -1.41
N TYR A 146 -22.34 2.54 -1.07
CA TYR A 146 -21.87 1.31 -0.42
C TYR A 146 -22.56 1.06 0.94
N GLN A 147 -22.77 2.10 1.75
CA GLN A 147 -23.50 1.99 3.02
C GLN A 147 -24.98 1.62 2.80
N GLN A 148 -25.61 2.14 1.76
CA GLN A 148 -26.98 1.78 1.37
C GLN A 148 -27.08 0.32 0.91
N VAL A 149 -26.09 -0.17 0.16
CA VAL A 149 -25.99 -1.60 -0.19
C VAL A 149 -25.77 -2.45 1.05
N ARG A 150 -24.86 -2.06 1.95
CA ARG A 150 -24.55 -2.79 3.19
C ARG A 150 -25.73 -2.84 4.17
N SER A 151 -26.54 -1.79 4.20
CA SER A 151 -27.76 -1.73 5.03
C SER A 151 -28.97 -2.41 4.38
N GLY A 152 -28.83 -2.98 3.17
CA GLY A 152 -29.92 -3.66 2.46
C GLY A 152 -30.92 -2.75 1.77
N LYS A 153 -30.73 -1.42 1.80
CA LYS A 153 -31.59 -0.44 1.10
C LYS A 153 -31.50 -0.56 -0.42
N ILE A 154 -30.33 -0.96 -0.93
CA ILE A 154 -30.09 -1.22 -2.35
C ILE A 154 -29.80 -2.70 -2.52
N LYS A 155 -30.62 -3.40 -3.29
CA LYS A 155 -30.36 -4.79 -3.66
C LYS A 155 -29.14 -4.83 -4.58
N ALA A 156 -28.11 -5.57 -4.17
CA ALA A 156 -26.89 -5.74 -4.94
C ALA A 156 -26.33 -7.15 -4.79
N ARG A 157 -25.83 -7.71 -5.89
CA ARG A 157 -25.16 -9.01 -5.92
C ARG A 157 -23.65 -8.82 -5.76
N LYS A 158 -23.03 -9.53 -4.82
CA LYS A 158 -21.57 -9.50 -4.65
C LYS A 158 -20.91 -10.37 -5.73
N VAL A 159 -20.09 -9.75 -6.57
CA VAL A 159 -19.31 -10.42 -7.63
C VAL A 159 -17.83 -10.16 -7.36
N GLY A 160 -17.17 -11.13 -6.71
CA GLY A 160 -15.78 -11.00 -6.26
C GLY A 160 -15.60 -9.85 -5.25
N ARG A 161 -14.83 -8.83 -5.63
CA ARG A 161 -14.58 -7.62 -4.82
C ARG A 161 -15.59 -6.49 -5.06
N ASN A 162 -16.46 -6.64 -6.05
CA ASN A 162 -17.39 -5.61 -6.48
C ASN A 162 -18.84 -6.01 -6.17
N TYR A 163 -19.73 -5.02 -6.22
CA TYR A 163 -21.18 -5.23 -6.19
C TYR A 163 -21.77 -4.86 -7.54
N ALA A 164 -22.65 -5.72 -8.02
CA ALA A 164 -23.42 -5.56 -9.24
C ALA A 164 -24.86 -5.18 -8.84
N ILE A 165 -25.35 -4.06 -9.36
CA ILE A 165 -26.62 -3.42 -8.98
C ILE A 165 -27.49 -3.31 -10.23
N GLU A 166 -28.78 -3.59 -10.10
CA GLU A 166 -29.74 -3.45 -11.19
C GLU A 166 -30.09 -1.96 -11.41
N PRO A 167 -29.97 -1.44 -12.64
CA PRO A 167 -30.11 0.00 -12.92
C PRO A 167 -31.57 0.50 -12.91
N GLN A 168 -32.55 -0.40 -12.98
CA GLN A 168 -33.97 -0.07 -13.17
C GLN A 168 -34.59 0.66 -11.96
N GLN A 169 -34.01 0.54 -10.77
CA GLN A 169 -34.58 1.10 -9.53
C GLN A 169 -34.17 2.56 -9.25
N PHE A 170 -33.33 3.16 -10.10
CA PHE A 170 -32.68 4.45 -9.80
C PHE A 170 -32.80 5.43 -10.97
N THR A 171 -33.99 6.02 -11.14
CA THR A 171 -34.33 7.05 -12.15
C THR A 171 -34.62 8.43 -11.55
N GLY A 172 -34.12 8.71 -10.34
CA GLY A 172 -34.27 10.01 -9.69
C GLY A 172 -33.01 10.49 -8.98
N LYS A 173 -32.76 11.80 -9.01
CA LYS A 173 -31.76 12.44 -8.13
C LYS A 173 -32.18 12.21 -6.68
N SER A 174 -31.29 11.68 -5.83
CA SER A 174 -31.63 11.38 -4.44
C SER A 174 -31.85 12.66 -3.63
N PRO A 175 -32.83 12.71 -2.70
CA PRO A 175 -33.17 13.90 -1.91
C PRO A 175 -32.10 14.33 -0.89
N ALA A 176 -30.96 13.61 -0.80
CA ALA A 176 -29.93 13.85 0.20
C ALA A 176 -29.21 15.21 0.08
N THR A 177 -29.39 15.95 -1.02
CA THR A 177 -28.81 17.28 -1.21
C THR A 177 -29.55 18.38 -0.43
N VAL A 178 -30.76 18.13 0.09
CA VAL A 178 -31.58 19.20 0.69
C VAL A 178 -31.25 19.48 2.18
N LYS A 179 -30.77 18.50 2.95
CA LYS A 179 -30.61 18.65 4.42
C LYS A 179 -29.18 18.95 4.90
N LYS A 180 -28.47 19.87 4.24
CA LYS A 180 -27.21 20.43 4.78
C LYS A 180 -27.16 21.95 4.88
N LYS A 181 -28.23 22.66 4.50
CA LYS A 181 -28.16 24.12 4.30
C LYS A 181 -28.51 24.98 5.52
N ALA A 182 -29.09 24.45 6.60
CA ALA A 182 -29.73 25.30 7.61
C ALA A 182 -28.89 25.66 8.87
N VAL A 183 -27.61 25.25 8.99
CA VAL A 183 -26.83 25.52 10.22
C VAL A 183 -25.43 26.11 9.95
N ALA A 184 -25.13 26.47 8.70
CA ALA A 184 -23.78 26.82 8.27
C ALA A 184 -23.50 28.33 8.23
N GLU A 185 -24.52 29.19 8.34
CA GLU A 185 -24.34 30.62 8.10
C GLU A 185 -23.69 31.37 9.28
N ASP A 186 -23.82 30.85 10.51
CA ASP A 186 -23.37 31.56 11.72
C ASP A 186 -22.05 31.06 12.32
N PHE A 187 -21.48 29.98 11.75
CA PHE A 187 -20.30 29.31 12.31
C PHE A 187 -19.11 29.41 11.35
N VAL A 188 -17.98 29.85 11.90
CA VAL A 188 -16.69 29.97 11.21
C VAL A 188 -15.78 28.82 11.61
N SER A 189 -15.01 28.28 10.67
CA SER A 189 -14.04 27.25 10.97
C SER A 189 -12.82 27.81 11.73
N LEU A 190 -12.12 26.99 12.54
CA LEU A 190 -10.86 27.41 13.19
C LEU A 190 -9.87 28.12 12.25
N PRO A 191 -9.50 27.55 11.08
CA PRO A 191 -8.50 28.17 10.23
C PRO A 191 -8.96 29.51 9.65
N GLU A 192 -10.26 29.68 9.36
CA GLU A 192 -10.81 30.96 8.93
C GLU A 192 -10.82 31.99 10.06
N CYS A 193 -11.27 31.57 11.26
CA CYS A 193 -11.29 32.43 12.44
C CYS A 193 -9.87 32.89 12.81
N ALA A 194 -8.89 31.99 12.77
CA ALA A 194 -7.48 32.29 13.02
C ALA A 194 -6.92 33.37 12.07
N ARG A 195 -7.26 33.30 10.77
CA ARG A 195 -6.86 34.31 9.79
C ARG A 195 -7.46 35.68 10.09
N VAL A 196 -8.75 35.72 10.45
CA VAL A 196 -9.44 36.99 10.77
C VAL A 196 -8.87 37.63 12.03
N LEU A 197 -8.54 36.82 13.04
CA LEU A 197 -7.97 37.28 14.31
C LEU A 197 -6.47 37.62 14.21
N GLY A 198 -5.78 37.26 13.12
CA GLY A 198 -4.33 37.44 12.99
C GLY A 198 -3.50 36.55 13.92
N ILE A 199 -4.06 35.43 14.39
CA ILE A 199 -3.41 34.53 15.35
C ILE A 199 -3.15 33.17 14.67
N SER A 200 -2.10 32.45 15.11
CA SER A 200 -1.87 31.07 14.66
C SER A 200 -3.07 30.16 15.00
N ARG A 201 -3.45 29.28 14.07
CA ARG A 201 -4.48 28.23 14.30
C ARG A 201 -4.22 27.46 15.60
N PHE A 202 -2.96 27.18 15.91
CA PHE A 202 -2.60 26.44 17.13
C PHE A 202 -2.83 27.26 18.40
N ALA A 203 -2.50 28.56 18.39
CA ALA A 203 -2.78 29.45 19.52
C ALA A 203 -4.29 29.58 19.76
N LEU A 204 -5.09 29.74 18.69
CA LEU A 204 -6.55 29.74 18.80
C LEU A 204 -7.09 28.41 19.38
N TYR A 205 -6.53 27.27 18.96
CA TYR A 205 -6.87 25.97 19.53
C TYR A 205 -6.56 25.86 21.03
N GLN A 206 -5.41 26.40 21.46
CA GLN A 206 -5.04 26.43 22.88
C GLN A 206 -6.00 27.31 23.69
N LYS A 207 -6.45 28.45 23.15
CA LYS A 207 -7.47 29.29 23.78
C LYS A 207 -8.81 28.57 23.96
N ILE A 208 -9.24 27.80 22.94
CA ILE A 208 -10.43 26.94 23.05
C ILE A 208 -10.27 25.89 24.15
N LYS A 209 -9.10 25.25 24.22
CA LYS A 209 -8.82 24.20 25.24
C LYS A 209 -8.76 24.77 26.66
N LYS A 210 -8.30 26.02 26.82
CA LYS A 210 -8.30 26.76 28.08
C LYS A 210 -9.68 27.31 28.47
N GLY A 211 -10.66 27.27 27.56
CA GLY A 211 -12.01 27.80 27.78
C GLY A 211 -12.14 29.31 27.54
N GLU A 212 -11.11 29.98 27.03
CA GLU A 212 -11.12 31.42 26.72
C GLU A 212 -12.03 31.73 25.52
N VAL A 213 -12.16 30.80 24.56
CA VAL A 213 -13.00 30.96 23.37
C VAL A 213 -14.03 29.83 23.31
N LYS A 214 -15.32 30.16 23.27
CA LYS A 214 -16.39 29.17 23.11
C LYS A 214 -16.39 28.61 21.69
N ALA A 215 -16.24 27.30 21.57
CA ALA A 215 -16.29 26.60 20.29
C ALA A 215 -17.10 25.31 20.39
N ARG A 216 -17.81 24.96 19.32
CA ARG A 216 -18.58 23.70 19.20
C ARG A 216 -17.76 22.67 18.44
N LYS A 217 -17.63 21.45 18.97
CA LYS A 217 -16.95 20.34 18.28
C LYS A 217 -17.90 19.72 17.24
N VAL A 218 -17.49 19.74 15.97
CA VAL A 218 -18.21 19.14 14.85
C VAL A 218 -17.29 18.14 14.15
N GLY A 219 -17.44 16.87 14.51
CA GLY A 219 -16.59 15.78 14.03
C GLY A 219 -15.14 15.92 14.50
N ARG A 220 -14.20 16.06 13.55
CA ARG A 220 -12.76 16.23 13.82
C ARG A 220 -12.35 17.69 14.04
N ASN A 221 -13.23 18.65 13.75
CA ASN A 221 -12.94 20.07 13.78
C ASN A 221 -13.76 20.76 14.88
N PHE A 222 -13.37 21.97 15.28
CA PHE A 222 -14.27 22.88 16.00
C PHE A 222 -14.71 24.02 15.09
N VAL A 223 -15.87 24.57 15.42
CA VAL A 223 -16.46 25.75 14.81
C VAL A 223 -16.76 26.78 15.87
N ILE A 224 -16.55 28.06 15.55
CA ILE A 224 -16.71 29.20 16.44
C ILE A 224 -17.83 30.06 15.87
N SER A 225 -18.73 30.60 16.70
CA SER A 225 -19.78 31.51 16.19
C SER A 225 -19.17 32.84 15.76
N LYS A 226 -19.79 33.52 14.78
CA LYS A 226 -19.35 34.85 14.32
C LYS A 226 -19.32 35.87 15.46
N ASP A 227 -20.30 35.82 16.37
CA ASP A 227 -20.37 36.71 17.53
C ASP A 227 -19.17 36.53 18.48
N GLU A 228 -18.76 35.28 18.70
CA GLU A 228 -17.64 34.97 19.60
C GLU A 228 -16.30 35.35 18.98
N ARG A 229 -16.19 35.28 17.65
CA ARG A 229 -15.03 35.81 16.90
C ARG A 229 -14.91 37.32 17.10
N ASP A 230 -16.01 38.06 16.95
CA ASP A 230 -15.96 39.53 16.97
C ASP A 230 -15.60 40.09 18.35
N LYS A 231 -15.98 39.41 19.44
CA LYS A 231 -15.54 39.75 20.81
C LYS A 231 -14.03 39.69 21.03
N HIS A 232 -13.34 38.85 20.27
CA HIS A 232 -11.90 38.63 20.40
C HIS A 232 -11.11 39.30 19.28
N ARG A 233 -11.77 40.11 18.45
CA ARG A 233 -11.13 40.86 17.40
C ARG A 233 -10.25 41.93 18.06
N PRO A 234 -8.94 41.96 17.77
CA PRO A 234 -8.12 43.08 18.24
C PRO A 234 -8.65 44.36 17.59
N ASP A 235 -8.93 45.38 18.41
CA ASP A 235 -9.29 46.71 17.93
C ASP A 235 -8.16 47.19 17.02
N LYS A 236 -8.46 47.33 15.73
CA LYS A 236 -7.57 48.00 14.79
C LYS A 236 -7.69 49.50 15.02
N ASN A 237 -7.08 49.99 16.11
CA ASN A 237 -6.59 51.35 16.15
C ASN A 237 -5.16 51.32 15.58
N ILE A 238 -5.04 51.74 14.32
CA ILE A 238 -3.97 52.49 13.64
C ILE A 238 -4.40 52.61 12.17
#